data_AF-A0A7V9SZK1-F1
#
_entry.id   AF-A0A7V9SZK1-F1
#
_cell.length_a   1.000
_cell.length_b   1.000
_cell.length_c   1.000
_cell.angle_alpha   90.00
_cell.angle_beta   90.00
_cell.angle_gamma   90.00
#
_symmetry.space_group_name_H-M   'P 1'
#
loop_
_entity.id
_entity.type
_entity.pdbx_description
1 polymer ?
#
loop_
_entity_poly.entity_id
_entity_poly.type
_entity_poly.pdbx_seq_one_letter_code
_entity_poly.pdbx_strand_id
1 'polypeptide(L)'
;MQAQGDGVALNVQRTASAPSYRVCACGWTGTGVSIASNKVAGVRAALCTDAETARGAHRWNDANVFALGLRLTSPELAREMVAAFLSTEPDAAEATTIRRVEGAG
;
A
#
# COMPACT_ATOMS: atom_id res chain seq x y z
N MET A 1 13.64 15.72 -18.73
CA MET A 1 12.97 16.77 -17.93
C MET A 1 11.72 17.22 -18.67
N GLN A 2 10.57 16.62 -18.35
CA GLN A 2 9.23 17.15 -18.60
C GLN A 2 8.33 16.60 -17.48
N ALA A 3 7.72 17.50 -16.72
CA ALA A 3 6.70 17.19 -15.73
C ALA A 3 5.37 17.67 -16.30
N GLN A 4 4.36 16.80 -16.37
CA GLN A 4 2.98 17.18 -16.66
C GLN A 4 1.99 16.10 -16.17
N GLY A 5 1.11 16.53 -15.25
CA GLY A 5 -0.29 16.16 -15.03
C GLY A 5 -0.73 14.69 -15.04
N ASP A 6 -1.45 14.31 -13.97
CA ASP A 6 -2.58 13.34 -13.98
C ASP A 6 -2.31 11.83 -14.00
N GLY A 7 -1.14 11.36 -13.56
CA GLY A 7 -0.84 9.92 -13.50
C GLY A 7 -0.88 9.31 -12.10
N VAL A 8 -2.04 9.09 -11.49
CA VAL A 8 -2.14 8.05 -10.44
C VAL A 8 -2.17 6.71 -11.17
N ALA A 9 -1.05 6.00 -11.21
CA ALA A 9 -1.04 4.64 -11.74
C ALA A 9 -1.53 3.68 -10.65
N LEU A 10 -2.73 3.12 -10.85
CA LEU A 10 -3.31 2.11 -9.99
C LEU A 10 -3.06 0.73 -10.62
N ASN A 11 -2.05 0.01 -10.14
CA ASN A 11 -1.85 -1.38 -10.54
C ASN A 11 -2.48 -2.28 -9.48
N VAL A 12 -3.67 -2.82 -9.79
CA VAL A 12 -4.36 -3.81 -8.96
C VAL A 12 -3.79 -5.19 -9.29
N GLN A 13 -3.15 -5.85 -8.32
CA GLN A 13 -2.71 -7.23 -8.48
C GLN A 13 -3.58 -8.14 -7.61
N ARG A 14 -4.15 -9.18 -8.22
CA ARG A 14 -5.00 -10.16 -7.53
C ARG A 14 -4.13 -11.28 -6.96
N THR A 15 -4.21 -11.52 -5.66
CA THR A 15 -3.66 -12.72 -5.01
C THR A 15 -4.67 -13.86 -5.04
N ALA A 16 -4.17 -15.11 -5.07
CA ALA A 16 -4.95 -16.30 -5.40
C ALA A 16 -5.79 -16.88 -4.24
N SER A 17 -5.67 -16.36 -3.01
CA SER A 17 -6.42 -16.82 -1.84
C SER A 17 -7.21 -15.68 -1.20
N ALA A 18 -8.55 -15.82 -1.23
CA ALA A 18 -9.59 -14.89 -0.77
C ALA A 18 -9.86 -13.66 -1.67
N PRO A 19 -11.10 -13.12 -1.72
CA PRO A 19 -11.48 -12.03 -2.62
C PRO A 19 -11.02 -10.65 -2.12
N SER A 20 -9.79 -10.55 -1.62
CA SER A 20 -9.17 -9.31 -1.13
C SER A 20 -8.24 -8.79 -2.22
N TYR A 21 -8.75 -7.87 -3.04
CA TYR A 21 -7.93 -7.11 -3.99
C TYR A 21 -6.91 -6.27 -3.24
N ARG A 22 -5.64 -6.36 -3.65
CA ARG A 22 -4.52 -5.58 -3.12
C ARG A 22 -4.03 -4.65 -4.20
N VAL A 23 -3.83 -3.38 -3.83
CA VAL A 23 -3.61 -2.33 -4.82
C VAL A 23 -2.29 -1.64 -4.60
N CYS A 24 -1.53 -1.45 -5.68
CA CYS A 24 -0.35 -0.60 -5.71
C CYS A 24 -0.73 0.78 -6.27
N ALA A 25 -0.48 1.83 -5.50
CA ALA A 25 -0.65 3.23 -5.92
C ALA A 25 0.70 3.93 -5.98
N CYS A 26 0.95 4.72 -7.02
CA CYS A 26 2.19 5.49 -7.12
C CYS A 26 1.95 6.95 -7.51
N GLY A 27 2.89 7.79 -7.09
CA GLY A 27 2.98 9.20 -7.46
C GLY A 27 4.42 9.67 -7.30
N TRP A 28 4.71 10.96 -7.57
CA TRP A 28 6.08 11.48 -7.49
C TRP A 28 6.76 11.17 -6.15
N THR A 29 6.11 11.52 -5.02
CA THR A 29 6.58 11.17 -3.66
C THR A 29 5.80 10.04 -3.01
N GLY A 30 4.66 9.64 -3.58
CA GLY A 30 3.73 8.68 -2.95
C GLY A 30 2.86 9.25 -1.83
N THR A 31 3.20 10.43 -1.29
CA THR A 31 2.47 11.07 -0.19
C THR A 31 1.03 11.41 -0.56
N GLY A 32 0.83 12.10 -1.70
CA GLY A 32 -0.50 12.54 -2.13
C GLY A 32 -1.44 11.37 -2.39
N VAL A 33 -0.95 10.31 -3.05
CA VAL A 33 -1.76 9.11 -3.34
C VAL A 33 -2.11 8.34 -2.07
N SER A 34 -1.20 8.27 -1.09
CA SER A 34 -1.49 7.66 0.22
C SER A 34 -2.56 8.45 0.99
N ILE A 35 -2.44 9.78 1.06
CA ILE A 35 -3.43 10.64 1.73
C ILE A 35 -4.80 10.52 1.06
N ALA A 36 -4.85 10.60 -0.27
CA ALA A 36 -6.09 10.51 -1.03
C ALA A 36 -6.76 9.13 -0.88
N SER A 37 -6.00 8.04 -0.95
CA SER A 37 -6.52 6.67 -0.84
C SER A 37 -7.17 6.44 0.53
N ASN A 38 -6.55 6.92 1.61
CA ASN A 38 -7.08 6.79 2.96
C ASN A 38 -8.37 7.61 3.23
N LYS A 39 -8.82 8.46 2.30
CA LYS A 39 -10.14 9.12 2.39
C LYS A 39 -11.29 8.23 1.94
N VAL A 40 -11.00 7.12 1.27
CA VAL A 40 -12.01 6.15 0.84
C VAL A 40 -12.33 5.22 2.01
N ALA A 41 -13.61 5.12 2.36
CA ALA A 41 -14.06 4.24 3.43
C ALA A 41 -13.61 2.79 3.18
N GLY A 42 -13.01 2.17 4.20
CA GLY A 42 -12.48 0.80 4.13
C GLY A 42 -11.09 0.67 3.49
N VAL A 43 -10.49 1.77 2.99
CA VAL A 43 -9.10 1.74 2.48
C VAL A 43 -8.10 2.02 3.60
N ARG A 44 -7.05 1.21 3.65
CA ARG A 44 -5.86 1.39 4.48
C ARG A 44 -4.65 1.44 3.57
N ALA A 45 -4.23 2.65 3.22
CA ALA A 45 -3.09 2.90 2.35
C ALA A 45 -1.84 3.24 3.16
N ALA A 46 -0.78 2.45 2.99
CA ALA A 46 0.51 2.70 3.61
C ALA A 46 1.51 3.23 2.58
N LEU A 47 2.15 4.36 2.85
CA LEU A 47 3.31 4.81 2.07
C LEU A 47 4.54 4.03 2.52
N CYS A 48 5.13 3.23 1.63
CA CYS A 48 6.33 2.45 1.96
C CYS A 48 7.51 2.90 1.09
N THR A 49 8.70 2.81 1.67
CA THR A 49 9.97 3.21 1.04
C THR A 49 10.93 2.03 0.81
N ASP A 50 10.61 0.87 1.38
CA ASP A 50 11.38 -0.37 1.26
C ASP A 50 10.48 -1.60 1.48
N ALA A 51 11.04 -2.79 1.25
CA ALA A 51 10.32 -4.07 1.34
C ALA A 51 9.90 -4.45 2.77
N GLU A 52 10.67 -4.06 3.80
CA GLU A 52 10.31 -4.31 5.20
C GLU A 52 9.11 -3.48 5.63
N THR A 53 9.05 -2.22 5.20
CA THR A 53 7.92 -1.33 5.44
C THR A 53 6.69 -1.85 4.69
N ALA A 54 6.85 -2.35 3.47
CA ALA A 54 5.75 -2.97 2.71
C ALA A 54 5.23 -4.24 3.40
N ARG A 55 6.13 -5.09 3.92
CA ARG A 55 5.76 -6.26 4.73
C ARG A 55 4.98 -5.84 5.99
N GLY A 56 5.54 -4.93 6.77
CA GLY A 56 4.96 -4.44 8.02
C GLY A 56 3.63 -3.73 7.81
N ALA A 57 3.48 -3.00 6.70
CA ALA A 57 2.23 -2.35 6.33
C ALA A 57 1.07 -3.35 6.28
N HIS A 58 1.28 -4.48 5.62
CA HIS A 58 0.26 -5.51 5.59
C HIS A 58 0.18 -6.31 6.89
N ARG A 59 1.31 -6.73 7.44
CA ARG A 59 1.38 -7.55 8.66
C ARG A 59 0.69 -6.90 9.85
N TRP A 60 0.96 -5.63 10.12
CA TRP A 60 0.52 -4.98 11.36
C TRP A 60 -0.71 -4.11 11.19
N ASN A 61 -0.92 -3.56 10.00
CA ASN A 61 -2.01 -2.62 9.76
C ASN A 61 -3.11 -3.21 8.88
N ASP A 62 -2.94 -4.45 8.39
CA ASP A 62 -3.80 -5.05 7.37
C ASP A 62 -4.04 -4.06 6.21
N ALA A 63 -2.98 -3.38 5.77
CA ALA A 63 -3.08 -2.45 4.67
C ALA A 63 -3.54 -3.20 3.41
N ASN A 64 -4.55 -2.67 2.74
CA ASN A 64 -5.08 -3.20 1.48
C ASN A 64 -4.59 -2.39 0.26
N VAL A 65 -3.97 -1.24 0.51
CA VAL A 65 -3.29 -0.42 -0.49
C VAL A 65 -1.86 -0.18 -0.04
N PHE A 66 -0.91 -0.43 -0.94
CA PHE A 66 0.48 -0.07 -0.78
C PHE A 66 0.79 1.11 -1.72
N ALA A 67 1.34 2.19 -1.17
CA ALA A 67 1.72 3.39 -1.90
C ALA A 67 3.24 3.55 -1.96
N LEU A 68 3.76 4.00 -3.11
CA LEU A 68 5.20 4.26 -3.29
C LEU A 68 5.49 5.55 -4.06
N GLY A 69 6.70 6.08 -3.87
CA GLY A 69 7.19 7.29 -4.54
C GLY A 69 8.10 6.98 -5.72
N LEU A 70 7.73 7.40 -6.93
CA LEU A 70 8.52 7.17 -8.15
C LEU A 70 9.85 7.94 -8.18
N ARG A 71 9.99 9.00 -7.37
CA ARG A 71 11.23 9.82 -7.33
C ARG A 71 12.44 9.05 -6.82
N LEU A 72 12.25 8.13 -5.87
CA LEU A 72 13.34 7.47 -5.14
C LEU A 72 13.29 5.94 -5.23
N THR A 73 12.25 5.36 -5.84
CA THR A 73 12.08 3.91 -5.93
C THR A 73 12.50 3.42 -7.31
N SER A 74 13.53 2.55 -7.35
CA SER A 74 13.90 1.84 -8.57
C SER A 74 12.87 0.76 -8.91
N PRO A 75 12.79 0.32 -10.18
CA PRO A 75 11.92 -0.79 -10.56
C PRO A 75 12.21 -2.10 -9.80
N GLU A 76 13.48 -2.36 -9.48
CA GLU A 76 13.92 -3.53 -8.73
C GLU A 76 13.40 -3.47 -7.29
N LEU A 77 13.58 -2.32 -6.63
CA LEU A 77 13.05 -2.08 -5.28
C LEU A 77 11.53 -2.16 -5.26
N ALA A 78 10.84 -1.59 -6.27
CA ALA A 78 9.39 -1.69 -6.38
C ALA A 78 8.92 -3.15 -6.46
N ARG A 79 9.63 -4.02 -7.20
CA ARG A 79 9.30 -5.46 -7.26
C ARG A 79 9.48 -6.14 -5.92
N GLU A 80 10.55 -5.85 -5.19
CA GLU A 80 10.79 -6.39 -3.85
C GLU A 80 9.69 -5.97 -2.87
N MET A 81 9.30 -4.69 -2.91
CA MET A 81 8.22 -4.16 -2.08
C MET A 81 6.88 -4.82 -2.39
N VAL A 82 6.53 -4.96 -3.67
CA VAL A 82 5.30 -5.64 -4.09
C VAL A 82 5.32 -7.10 -3.65
N ALA A 83 6.42 -7.81 -3.86
CA ALA A 83 6.56 -9.20 -3.43
C ALA A 83 6.38 -9.34 -1.91
N ALA A 84 7.02 -8.48 -1.12
CA ALA A 84 6.87 -8.47 0.34
C ALA A 84 5.44 -8.18 0.79
N PHE A 85 4.75 -7.20 0.18
CA PHE A 85 3.37 -6.85 0.52
C PHE A 85 2.38 -7.98 0.20
N LEU A 86 2.54 -8.65 -0.95
CA LEU A 86 1.62 -9.68 -1.42
C LEU A 86 1.85 -11.07 -0.80
N SER A 87 3.06 -11.34 -0.29
CA SER A 87 3.41 -12.61 0.35
C SER A 87 3.17 -12.65 1.85
N THR A 88 2.66 -11.55 2.41
CA THR A 88 2.47 -11.38 3.85
C THR A 88 0.98 -11.43 4.16
N GLU A 89 0.64 -12.00 5.31
CA GLU A 89 -0.71 -11.98 5.88
C GLU A 89 -0.73 -11.12 7.16
N PRO A 90 -1.90 -10.61 7.57
CA PRO A 90 -2.02 -9.86 8.81
C PRO A 90 -1.70 -10.74 10.01
N ASP A 91 -1.01 -10.16 10.99
CA ASP A 91 -0.72 -10.83 12.24
C ASP A 91 -1.98 -10.88 13.11
N ALA A 92 -2.37 -12.07 13.54
CA ALA A 92 -3.55 -12.25 14.40
C ALA A 92 -3.41 -11.48 15.73
N ALA A 93 -2.18 -11.25 16.21
CA ALA A 93 -1.92 -10.45 17.40
C ALA A 93 -2.33 -8.97 17.23
N GLU A 94 -2.29 -8.45 16.00
CA GLU A 94 -2.62 -7.06 15.69
C GLU A 94 -4.11 -6.83 15.41
N ALA A 95 -4.94 -7.87 15.43
CA ALA A 95 -6.36 -7.77 15.10
C ALA A 95 -7.11 -6.71 15.93
N THR A 96 -6.72 -6.50 17.19
CA THR A 96 -7.31 -5.45 18.05
C THR A 96 -6.90 -4.05 17.58
N THR A 97 -5.63 -3.87 17.22
CA THR A 97 -5.09 -2.61 16.70
C THR A 97 -5.74 -2.26 15.36
N ILE A 98 -5.81 -3.24 14.45
CA ILE A 98 -6.41 -3.10 13.12
C ILE A 98 -7.86 -2.62 13.22
N ARG A 99 -8.68 -3.25 14.09
CA ARG A 99 -10.08 -2.82 14.32
C ARG A 99 -10.21 -1.40 14.85
N ARG A 100 -9.27 -0.92 15.65
CA ARG A 100 -9.31 0.47 16.16
C ARG A 100 -9.10 1.48 15.05
N VAL A 101 -8.29 1.16 14.04
CA VAL A 101 -8.08 2.02 12.86
C VAL A 101 -9.34 2.08 12.00
N GLU A 102 -10.18 1.05 12.01
CA GLU A 102 -11.48 1.02 11.31
C GLU A 102 -12.59 1.81 12.04
N GLY A 103 -12.44 2.08 13.34
CA GLY A 103 -13.52 2.50 14.24
C GLY A 103 -13.64 3.99 14.58
N ALA A 104 -13.17 4.91 13.74
CA ALA A 104 -13.38 6.36 13.92
C ALA A 104 -14.48 6.93 13.00
N GLY A 105 -15.56 6.17 12.82
CA GLY A 105 -16.77 6.56 12.09
C GLY A 105 -17.91 6.94 13.02
#